data_AF-A0A661XNZ3-F1
#
_entry.id   AF-A0A661XNZ3-F1
#
_cell.length_a   1.000
_cell.length_b   1.000
_cell.length_c   1.000
_cell.angle_alpha   90.00
_cell.angle_beta   90.00
_cell.angle_gamma   90.00
#
_symmetry.space_group_name_H-M   'P 1'
#
loop_
_entity.id
_entity.type
_entity.pdbx_description
1 polymer ?
#
loop_
_entity_poly.entity_id
_entity_poly.type
_entity_poly.pdbx_seq_one_letter_code
_entity_poly.pdbx_strand_id
1 'polypeptide(L)' 'TADEQVFALKRQKDESVVVSMVNLSDKAVTFKLQLSEDLFLADVFTSEETLLNNDVEFTLPAYGFKVLEK' A
#
# COMPACT_ATOMS: atom_id res chain seq x y z
N THR A 1 -7.44 -13.07 -11.81
CA THR A 1 -7.64 -11.67 -12.31
C THR A 1 -6.62 -10.76 -11.64
N ALA A 2 -6.48 -9.48 -12.00
CA ALA A 2 -5.50 -8.58 -11.34
C ALA A 2 -5.65 -8.56 -9.79
N ASP A 3 -6.85 -8.86 -9.29
CA ASP A 3 -7.20 -8.98 -7.88
C ASP A 3 -6.44 -10.06 -7.09
N GLU A 4 -5.76 -11.01 -7.76
CA GLU A 4 -5.01 -12.08 -7.10
C GLU A 4 -3.52 -11.78 -6.94
N GLN A 5 -3.04 -10.67 -7.51
CA GLN A 5 -1.61 -10.40 -7.60
C GLN A 5 -1.07 -9.54 -6.45
N VAL A 6 -1.92 -8.79 -5.76
CA VAL A 6 -1.51 -7.92 -4.66
C VAL A 6 -2.36 -8.21 -3.44
N PHE A 7 -1.69 -8.54 -2.33
CA PHE A 7 -2.31 -8.59 -1.02
C PHE A 7 -2.09 -7.26 -0.30
N ALA A 8 -3.17 -6.63 0.14
CA ALA A 8 -3.12 -5.39 0.90
C ALA A 8 -3.92 -5.51 2.20
N LEU A 9 -3.39 -4.96 3.30
CA LEU A 9 -4.02 -4.97 4.62
C LEU A 9 -3.83 -3.63 5.31
N LYS A 10 -4.93 -3.06 5.82
CA LYS A 10 -4.94 -1.92 6.77
C LYS A 10 -5.14 -2.46 8.19
N ARG A 11 -4.28 -2.05 9.12
CA ARG A 11 -4.42 -2.27 10.56
C ARG A 11 -4.49 -0.91 11.24
N GLN A 12 -5.34 -0.78 12.26
CA GLN A 12 -5.52 0.47 12.97
C GLN A 12 -5.72 0.22 14.46
N LYS A 13 -5.09 1.05 15.28
CA LYS A 13 -5.31 1.14 16.72
C LYS A 13 -5.28 2.61 17.10
N ASP A 14 -6.43 3.12 17.56
CA ASP A 14 -6.61 4.54 17.87
C ASP A 14 -6.26 5.40 16.63
N GLU A 15 -5.32 6.33 16.78
CA GLU A 15 -4.82 7.19 15.70
C GLU A 15 -3.72 6.50 14.85
N SER A 16 -3.10 5.44 15.36
CA SER A 16 -2.03 4.75 14.64
C SER A 16 -2.59 3.86 13.52
N VAL A 17 -2.04 4.01 12.32
CA VAL A 17 -2.49 3.28 11.12
C VAL A 17 -1.29 2.65 10.45
N VAL A 18 -1.40 1.38 10.07
CA VAL A 18 -0.39 0.69 9.25
C VAL A 18 -1.07 0.08 8.04
N VAL A 19 -0.55 0.38 6.85
CA VAL A 19 -0.96 -0.23 5.58
C VAL A 19 0.21 -1.06 5.06
N SER A 20 -0.02 -2.34 4.80
CA SER A 20 0.96 -3.25 4.23
C SER A 20 0.48 -3.76 2.88
N MET A 21 1.32 -3.68 1.86
CA MET A 21 1.04 -4.13 0.50
C MET A 21 2.15 -5.08 0.05
N VAL A 22 1.78 -6.22 -0.51
CA VAL A 22 2.70 -7.25 -0.99
C VAL A 22 2.27 -7.69 -2.38
N ASN A 23 3.19 -7.64 -3.33
CA ASN A 23 3.02 -8.25 -4.64
C ASN A 23 3.33 -9.75 -4.54
N LEU A 24 2.36 -10.59 -4.88
CA LEU A 24 2.47 -12.05 -4.88
C LEU A 24 2.89 -12.60 -6.26
N SER A 25 3.01 -11.73 -7.27
CA SER A 25 3.36 -12.06 -8.64
C SER A 25 4.87 -12.09 -8.88
N ASP A 26 5.28 -12.87 -9.90
CA ASP A 26 6.64 -12.93 -10.44
C ASP A 26 6.97 -11.75 -11.38
N LYS A 27 6.03 -10.82 -11.56
CA LYS A 27 6.16 -9.60 -12.37
C LYS A 27 5.82 -8.37 -11.55
N ALA A 28 6.31 -7.21 -12.01
CA ALA A 28 5.86 -5.93 -11.45
C ALA A 28 4.36 -5.75 -11.67
N VAL A 29 3.68 -5.19 -10.68
CA VAL A 29 2.23 -4.97 -10.70
C VAL A 29 1.93 -3.51 -10.35
N THR A 30 1.10 -2.88 -11.17
CA THR A 30 0.54 -1.56 -10.90
C THR A 30 -0.91 -1.70 -10.47
N PHE A 31 -1.29 -1.07 -9.36
CA PHE A 31 -2.62 -1.19 -8.76
C PHE A 31 -3.05 0.10 -8.05
N LYS A 32 -4.35 0.20 -7.79
CA LYS A 32 -4.96 1.24 -6.94
C LYS A 32 -5.54 0.60 -5.69
N LEU A 33 -5.36 1.24 -4.54
CA LEU A 33 -6.05 0.83 -3.32
C LEU A 33 -7.44 1.47 -3.28
N GLN A 34 -8.42 0.69 -2.84
CA GLN A 34 -9.76 1.20 -2.56
C GLN A 34 -9.87 1.48 -1.06
N LEU A 35 -10.05 2.74 -0.72
CA LEU A 35 -10.02 3.27 0.65
C LEU A 35 -11.31 4.04 0.92
N SER A 36 -11.72 4.03 2.19
CA SER A 36 -12.87 4.79 2.67
C SER A 36 -12.55 6.26 2.95
N GLU A 37 -11.26 6.59 3.06
CA GLU A 37 -10.76 7.90 3.45
C GLU A 37 -9.35 8.12 2.88
N ASP A 38 -8.99 9.38 2.71
CA ASP A 38 -7.62 9.78 2.36
C ASP A 38 -6.73 9.70 3.60
N LEU A 39 -5.52 9.15 3.44
CA LEU A 39 -4.56 8.95 4.52
C LEU A 39 -3.22 9.55 4.16
N PHE A 40 -2.63 10.33 5.07
CA PHE A 40 -1.22 10.73 4.97
C PHE A 40 -0.39 9.75 5.81
N LEU A 41 0.47 8.97 5.16
CA LEU A 41 1.29 7.94 5.81
C LEU A 41 2.74 8.04 5.34
N ALA A 42 3.68 7.67 6.19
CA ALA A 42 5.11 7.59 5.86
C ALA A 42 5.52 6.17 5.52
N ASP A 43 6.40 5.99 4.54
CA ASP A 43 7.04 4.71 4.29
C ASP A 43 7.97 4.33 5.45
N VAL A 44 7.77 3.14 6.02
CA VAL A 44 8.52 2.67 7.20
C VAL A 44 10.03 2.60 6.96
N PHE A 45 10.47 2.43 5.72
CA PHE A 45 11.88 2.24 5.38
C PHE A 45 12.56 3.51 4.86
N THR A 46 11.83 4.38 4.16
CA THR A 46 12.40 5.61 3.59
C THR A 46 12.00 6.87 4.34
N SER A 47 11.00 6.79 5.22
CA SER A 47 10.36 7.94 5.88
C SER A 47 9.74 8.95 4.90
N GLU A 48 9.61 8.60 3.61
CA GLU A 48 8.93 9.45 2.64
C GLU A 48 7.42 9.42 2.88
N GLU A 49 6.84 10.60 3.04
CA GLU A 49 5.40 10.76 3.19
C GLU A 49 4.68 10.59 1.85
N THR A 50 3.53 9.94 1.89
CA THR A 50 2.68 9.70 0.72
C THR A 50 1.23 9.97 1.11
N LEU A 51 0.55 10.78 0.30
CA LEU A 51 -0.91 10.85 0.31
C LEU A 51 -1.44 9.57 -0.33
N LEU A 52 -2.17 8.80 0.45
CA LEU A 52 -2.80 7.56 0.04
C LEU A 52 -4.31 7.81 -0.14
N ASN A 53 -4.76 7.75 -1.40
CA ASN A 53 -6.17 7.93 -1.79
C ASN A 53 -6.54 6.99 -2.97
N ASN A 54 -7.79 7.06 -3.43
CA ASN A 54 -8.32 6.19 -4.49
C ASN A 54 -7.79 6.50 -5.90
N ASP A 55 -7.10 7.62 -6.09
CA ASP A 55 -6.54 8.04 -7.38
C ASP A 55 -5.07 7.66 -7.56
N VAL A 56 -4.36 7.39 -6.46
CA VAL A 56 -2.92 7.06 -6.47
C VAL A 56 -2.70 5.63 -6.96
N GLU A 57 -1.82 5.50 -7.97
CA GLU A 57 -1.32 4.21 -8.44
C GLU A 57 0.00 3.86 -7.76
N PHE A 58 0.09 2.62 -7.28
CA PHE A 58 1.32 2.05 -6.76
C PHE A 58 1.86 1.05 -7.76
N THR A 59 3.19 1.02 -7.90
CA THR A 59 3.87 -0.06 -8.62
C THR A 59 4.79 -0.79 -7.65
N LEU A 60 4.58 -2.09 -7.50
CA LEU A 60 5.47 -2.96 -6.73
C LEU A 60 6.25 -3.86 -7.69
N PRO A 61 7.57 -4.06 -7.49
CA PRO A 61 8.33 -5.03 -8.26
C PRO A 61 7.86 -6.46 -7.96
N ALA A 62 8.28 -7.43 -8.75
CA ALA A 62 8.02 -8.86 -8.51
C ALA A 62 8.40 -9.25 -7.07
N TYR A 63 7.49 -9.90 -6.34
CA TYR A 63 7.63 -10.23 -4.91
C TYR A 63 7.97 -9.06 -3.98
N GLY A 64 7.77 -7.82 -4.44
CA GLY A 64 8.03 -6.60 -3.70
C GLY A 64 6.94 -6.29 -2.66
N PHE A 65 7.26 -5.39 -1.74
CA PHE A 65 6.32 -4.94 -0.72
C PHE A 65 6.53 -3.46 -0.41
N LYS A 66 5.52 -2.85 0.21
CA LYS A 66 5.57 -1.49 0.76
C LYS A 66 4.76 -1.44 2.05
N VAL A 67 5.31 -0.79 3.07
CA VAL A 67 4.64 -0.62 4.37
C VAL A 67 4.61 0.87 4.69
N LEU A 68 3.41 1.37 4.96
CA LEU A 68 3.14 2.76 5.27
C LEU A 68 2.58 2.85 6.69
N GLU A 69 2.97 3.85 7.47
CA GLU A 69 2.48 4.05 8.83
C GLU A 69 2.26 5.53 9.22
N LYS A 70 1.47 5.72 10.28
CA LYS A 70 1.41 6.94 11.09
C LYS A 70 1.16 6.57 12.56
#